data_AF-A0A7J9FEI7-F1
#
_entry.id   AF-A0A7J9FEI7-F1
#
_cell.length_a   1.000
_cell.length_b   1.000
_cell.length_c   1.000
_cell.angle_alpha   90.00
_cell.angle_beta   90.00
_cell.angle_gamma   90.00
#
_symmetry.space_group_name_H-M   'P 1'
#
loop_
_entity.id
_entity.type
_entity.pdbx_description
1 polymer ?
#
loop_
_entity_poly.entity_id
_entity_poly.type
_entity_poly.pdbx_seq_one_letter_code
_entity_poly.pdbx_strand_id
1 'polypeptide(L)' 'MEHVFLEILAEEARKGNKPSNTFKAISINRVIDAISERFQVQCDAKHVENHLRT' A
#
# COMPACT_ATOMS: atom_id res chain seq x y z
N MET A 1 -14.51 1.68 -5.84
CA MET A 1 -13.44 0.94 -5.14
C MET A 1 -12.35 1.94 -4.74
N GLU A 2 -12.09 2.08 -3.44
CA GLU A 2 -10.77 2.38 -2.85
C GLU A 2 -9.92 3.59 -3.33
N HIS A 3 -10.50 4.79 -3.45
CA HIS A 3 -9.71 6.03 -3.56
C HIS A 3 -8.77 6.27 -2.37
N VAL A 4 -9.19 5.86 -1.16
CA VAL A 4 -8.43 6.05 0.09
C VAL A 4 -7.04 5.37 0.03
N PHE A 5 -6.91 4.19 -0.57
CA PHE A 5 -5.60 3.52 -0.63
C PHE A 5 -4.68 4.16 -1.67
N LEU A 6 -5.24 4.61 -2.80
CA LEU A 6 -4.49 5.39 -3.78
C LEU A 6 -4.06 6.74 -3.21
N GLU A 7 -4.87 7.37 -2.36
CA GLU A 7 -4.52 8.60 -1.65
C GLU A 7 -3.38 8.37 -0.66
N ILE A 8 -3.42 7.28 0.13
CA ILE A 8 -2.31 6.90 1.02
C ILE A 8 -1.04 6.66 0.22
N LEU A 9 -1.10 5.88 -0.87
CA LEU A 9 0.06 5.63 -1.73
C LEU A 9 0.59 6.91 -2.39
N ALA A 10 -0.29 7.82 -2.80
CA ALA A 10 0.11 9.11 -3.36
C ALA A 10 0.83 9.99 -2.31
N GLU A 11 0.35 9.99 -1.06
CA GLU A 11 1.01 10.69 0.03
C GLU A 11 2.38 10.08 0.36
N GLU A 12 2.47 8.75 0.41
CA GLU A 12 3.72 8.04 0.64
C GLU A 12 4.73 8.26 -0.50
N ALA A 13 4.27 8.33 -1.75
CA ALA A 13 5.12 8.69 -2.88
C ALA A 13 5.66 10.13 -2.74
N ARG A 14 4.80 11.09 -2.33
CA ARG A 14 5.23 12.47 -2.04
C ARG A 14 6.24 12.57 -0.90
N LYS A 15 6.18 11.67 0.09
CA LYS A 15 7.16 11.57 1.18
C LYS A 15 8.50 10.94 0.75
N GLY A 16 8.65 10.54 -0.51
CA GLY A 16 9.86 9.88 -1.02
C GLY A 16 9.95 8.40 -0.66
N ASN A 17 8.83 7.78 -0.26
CA ASN A 17 8.78 6.34 0.02
C ASN A 17 8.57 5.50 -1.25
N LYS A 18 8.56 6.12 -2.41
CA LYS A 18 8.67 5.48 -3.72
C LYS A 18 9.92 6.02 -4.45
N PRO A 19 11.14 5.61 -4.04
CA PRO A 19 12.39 6.10 -4.63
C PRO A 19 12.62 5.66 -6.08
N SER A 20 11.85 4.67 -6.56
CA SER A 20 11.86 4.20 -7.95
C SER A 20 10.44 3.80 -8.35
N ASN A 21 10.24 2.71 -9.11
CA ASN A 21 8.91 2.18 -9.42
C ASN A 21 8.27 1.33 -8.32
N THR A 22 8.96 1.11 -7.21
CA THR A 22 8.48 0.32 -6.08
C THR A 22 8.35 1.18 -4.81
N PHE A 23 7.30 0.92 -4.04
CA PHE A 23 7.13 1.48 -2.70
C PHE A 23 8.02 0.77 -1.68
N LYS A 24 8.50 1.51 -0.67
CA LYS A 24 9.13 0.92 0.51
C LYS A 24 8.10 0.09 1.28
N ALA A 25 8.58 -0.96 1.96
CA ALA A 25 7.75 -1.82 2.80
C ALA A 25 6.92 -1.02 3.82
N ILE A 26 7.44 0.09 4.35
CA ILE A 26 6.72 0.95 5.30
C ILE A 26 5.42 1.53 4.73
N SER A 27 5.38 1.82 3.43
CA SER A 27 4.21 2.37 2.76
C SER A 27 3.20 1.28 2.42
N ILE A 28 3.69 0.08 2.12
CA ILE A 28 2.86 -1.11 1.90
C ILE A 28 2.19 -1.53 3.22
N ASN A 29 2.94 -1.54 4.33
CA ASN A 29 2.39 -1.80 5.68
C ASN A 29 1.30 -0.81 6.07
N ARG A 30 1.47 0.49 5.77
CA ARG A 30 0.42 1.48 6.01
C ARG A 30 -0.88 1.21 5.25
N VAL A 31 -0.77 0.76 4.01
CA VAL A 31 -1.95 0.38 3.22
C VAL A 31 -2.61 -0.86 3.81
N ILE A 32 -1.83 -1.85 4.22
CA ILE A 32 -2.31 -3.07 4.88
C ILE A 32 -3.04 -2.75 6.18
N ASP A 33 -2.48 -1.88 7.02
CA ASP A 33 -3.11 -1.46 8.27
C ASP A 33 -4.45 -0.79 7.98
N ALA A 34 -4.50 0.11 7.00
CA ALA A 34 -5.72 0.80 6.59
C ALA A 34 -6.77 -0.16 6.00
N ILE A 35 -6.36 -1.18 5.24
CA ILE A 35 -7.27 -2.24 4.75
C ILE A 35 -7.80 -3.04 5.93
N SER A 36 -6.91 -3.46 6.83
CA SER A 36 -7.25 -4.30 7.96
C SER A 36 -8.23 -3.60 8.90
N GLU A 37 -8.00 -2.31 9.18
CA GLU A 37 -8.89 -1.47 9.98
C GLU A 37 -10.26 -1.28 9.30
N ARG A 38 -10.26 -0.90 8.03
CA ARG A 38 -11.48 -0.51 7.31
C ARG A 38 -12.41 -1.67 7.03
N PHE A 39 -11.84 -2.83 6.75
CA PHE A 39 -12.61 -4.03 6.42
C PHE A 39 -12.69 -5.05 7.56
N GLN A 40 -12.03 -4.78 8.70
CA GLN A 40 -11.95 -5.69 9.83
C GLN A 40 -11.40 -7.07 9.43
N VAL A 41 -10.46 -7.08 8.48
CA VAL A 41 -9.82 -8.28 7.92
C VAL A 41 -8.35 -8.34 8.33
N GLN A 42 -7.77 -9.54 8.38
CA GLN A 42 -6.33 -9.70 8.51
C GLN A 42 -5.71 -9.68 7.11
N CYS A 43 -5.06 -8.58 6.73
CA CYS A 43 -4.30 -8.49 5.49
C CYS A 43 -2.80 -8.68 5.74
N ASP A 44 -2.18 -9.58 4.98
CA ASP A 44 -0.73 -9.77 4.91
C ASP A 44 -0.17 -9.01 3.69
N ALA A 45 1.07 -8.52 3.77
CA ALA A 45 1.77 -7.83 2.68
C ALA A 45 1.84 -8.62 1.38
N LYS A 46 1.84 -9.95 1.47
CA LYS A 46 1.75 -10.84 0.29
C LYS A 46 0.48 -10.64 -0.53
N HIS A 47 -0.59 -10.11 0.06
CA HIS A 47 -1.86 -9.82 -0.63
C HIS A 47 -1.88 -8.44 -1.31
N VAL A 48 -1.00 -7.52 -0.90
CA VAL A 48 -0.88 -6.17 -1.48
C VAL A 48 0.24 -6.10 -2.52
N GLU A 49 1.15 -7.07 -2.51
CA GLU A 49 2.21 -7.17 -3.49
C GLU A 49 1.63 -7.47 -4.88
N ASN A 50 1.63 -6.46 -5.75
CA ASN A 50 1.14 -6.59 -7.11
C ASN A 50 2.06 -7.52 -7.92
N HIS A 51 1.54 -8.69 -8.32
CA HIS A 51 2.25 -9.66 -9.17
C HIS A 51 2.26 -9.24 -10.65
N LEU A 52 2.57 -7.98 -10.96
CA LEU A 52 2.95 -7.55 -12.32
C LEU A 52 4.41 -7.94 -12.61
N ARG A 53 4.76 -9.19 -12.30
CA ARG A 53 5.89 -9.87 -12.94
C ARG A 53 5.43 -10.23 -14.35
N THR A 54 5.68 -9.32 -15.28
CA THR A 54 5.81 -9.64 -16.70
C THR A 54 7.25 -9.40 -17.09
#